data_AF-A0A7X7RUQ4-F1
#
_entry.id   AF-A0A7X7RUQ4-F1
#
_cell.length_a   1.000
_cell.length_b   1.000
_cell.length_c   1.000
_cell.angle_alpha   90.00
_cell.angle_beta   90.00
_cell.angle_gamma   90.00
#
_symmetry.space_group_name_H-M   'P 1'
#
loop_
_entity.id
_entity.type
_entity.pdbx_description
1 polymer ?
#
loop_
_entity_poly.entity_id
_entity_poly.type
_entity_poly.pdbx_seq_one_letter_code
_entity_poly.pdbx_strand_id
1 'polypeptide(L)'
;AEVGQGLATIGVTIEGRYSGDNRFATAREIYLGNDGWGNLAIIASGANFADACTVAPIAFSEKAPLFLVDANGMLDNESKALIASADFENLLIIGGTSAVSQDVEDWTVDLGYRLGEIIGTDENQGESYERQVEGAARVVFRIEGSNRYWTSAALANWAIDNLGYTREGTAVATGSNFPDALCGGYMQGKRKSVLLLSDTGREEACGIVASTAVTDTGTMKPETLIYLGGEAALPRSARAAITDVLMG
;
A
#
# COMPACT_ATOMS: atom_id res chain seq x y z
N ALA A 1 20.09 -10.08 -27.76
CA ALA A 1 21.42 -9.54 -28.14
C ALA A 1 21.31 -8.22 -28.90
N GLU A 2 20.27 -7.98 -29.71
CA GLU A 2 20.12 -6.76 -30.52
C GLU A 2 19.83 -5.48 -29.74
N VAL A 3 18.97 -5.51 -28.70
CA VAL A 3 18.58 -4.29 -27.96
C VAL A 3 19.77 -3.62 -27.25
N GLY A 4 20.62 -4.43 -26.59
CA GLY A 4 21.78 -3.90 -25.86
C GLY A 4 22.86 -3.31 -26.77
N GLN A 5 23.06 -3.87 -27.97
CA GLN A 5 24.00 -3.34 -28.95
C GLN A 5 23.53 -2.00 -29.51
N GLY A 6 22.23 -1.85 -29.79
CA GLY A 6 21.65 -0.57 -30.21
C GLY A 6 21.84 0.54 -29.17
N LEU A 7 21.51 0.29 -27.91
CA LEU A 7 21.66 1.27 -26.83
C LEU A 7 23.13 1.70 -26.61
N ALA A 8 24.08 0.77 -26.74
CA ALA A 8 25.49 1.08 -26.59
C ALA A 8 25.99 2.10 -27.64
N THR A 9 25.41 2.11 -28.86
CA THR A 9 25.79 3.07 -29.91
C THR A 9 25.45 4.52 -29.58
N ILE A 10 24.49 4.76 -28.67
CA ILE A 10 24.15 6.09 -28.16
C ILE A 10 24.71 6.32 -26.74
N GLY A 11 25.65 5.48 -26.30
CA GLY A 11 26.30 5.61 -25.00
C GLY A 11 25.46 5.14 -23.81
N VAL A 12 24.38 4.39 -24.03
CA VAL A 12 23.54 3.82 -22.96
C VAL A 12 23.94 2.38 -22.69
N THR A 13 24.30 2.07 -21.44
CA THR A 13 24.61 0.71 -20.97
C THR A 13 23.44 0.11 -20.21
N ILE A 14 23.12 -1.16 -20.48
CA ILE A 14 22.16 -1.92 -19.67
C ILE A 14 22.89 -2.41 -18.43
N GLU A 15 22.53 -1.88 -17.26
CA GLU A 15 23.09 -2.28 -15.97
C GLU A 15 22.62 -3.67 -15.54
N GLY A 16 21.37 -4.03 -15.86
CA GLY A 16 20.81 -5.35 -15.56
C GLY A 16 19.36 -5.50 -16.00
N ARG A 17 18.78 -6.67 -15.75
CA ARG A 17 17.35 -6.96 -15.89
C ARG A 17 16.89 -7.78 -14.69
N TYR A 18 16.00 -7.21 -13.90
CA TYR A 18 15.30 -7.93 -12.83
C TYR A 18 14.08 -8.62 -13.41
N SER A 19 14.09 -9.96 -13.45
CA SER A 19 13.00 -10.73 -14.06
C SER A 19 13.04 -12.18 -13.62
N GLY A 20 11.87 -12.73 -13.31
CA GLY A 20 11.68 -14.16 -13.16
C GLY A 20 10.60 -14.71 -14.11
N ASP A 21 10.33 -16.00 -14.01
CA ASP A 21 9.36 -16.70 -14.87
C ASP A 21 7.91 -16.20 -14.70
N ASN A 22 7.64 -15.52 -13.59
CA ASN A 22 6.35 -14.92 -13.29
C ASN A 22 6.54 -13.65 -12.43
N ARG A 23 5.43 -13.03 -12.05
CA ARG A 23 5.42 -11.78 -11.25
C ARG A 23 5.98 -11.96 -9.84
N PHE A 24 5.78 -13.13 -9.23
CA PHE A 24 6.29 -13.46 -7.90
C PHE A 24 7.81 -13.56 -7.94
N ALA A 25 8.33 -14.33 -8.91
CA ALA A 25 9.76 -14.45 -9.16
C ALA A 25 10.40 -13.10 -9.52
N THR A 26 9.75 -12.27 -10.35
CA THR A 26 10.23 -10.92 -10.65
C THR A 26 10.30 -10.03 -9.41
N ALA A 27 9.32 -10.11 -8.51
CA ALA A 27 9.35 -9.37 -7.24
C ALA A 27 10.56 -9.80 -6.37
N ARG A 28 10.84 -11.11 -6.31
CA ARG A 28 12.03 -11.64 -5.62
C ARG A 28 13.34 -11.16 -6.24
N GLU A 29 13.45 -11.15 -7.57
CA GLU A 29 14.65 -10.65 -8.27
C GLU A 29 14.86 -9.14 -8.04
N ILE A 30 13.79 -8.35 -7.93
CA ILE A 30 13.89 -6.94 -7.54
C ILE A 30 14.43 -6.83 -6.11
N TYR A 31 13.92 -7.61 -5.16
CA TYR A 31 14.43 -7.62 -3.80
C TYR A 31 15.92 -8.01 -3.74
N LEU A 32 16.28 -9.15 -4.33
CA LEU A 32 17.65 -9.69 -4.33
C LEU A 32 18.66 -8.81 -5.08
N GLY A 33 18.20 -8.12 -6.11
CA GLY A 33 19.04 -7.30 -6.97
C GLY A 33 19.33 -5.89 -6.43
N ASN A 34 18.76 -5.52 -5.29
CA ASN A 34 18.91 -4.18 -4.72
C ASN A 34 19.29 -4.26 -3.24
N ASP A 35 20.18 -3.37 -2.81
CA ASP A 35 20.59 -3.21 -1.42
C ASP A 35 19.89 -2.02 -0.75
N GLY A 36 20.00 -1.92 0.58
CA GLY A 36 19.54 -0.75 1.33
C GLY A 36 18.02 -0.68 1.55
N TRP A 37 17.34 -1.83 1.48
CA TRP A 37 15.97 -2.00 1.97
C TRP A 37 15.87 -1.60 3.44
N GLY A 38 14.71 -1.05 3.82
CA GLY A 38 14.38 -0.70 5.19
C GLY A 38 13.91 -1.89 6.00
N ASN A 39 13.44 -1.60 7.21
CA ASN A 39 13.02 -2.62 8.18
C ASN A 39 11.60 -3.15 7.96
N LEU A 40 10.86 -2.56 7.02
CA LEU A 40 9.49 -2.94 6.68
C LEU A 40 9.49 -3.73 5.36
N ALA A 41 8.76 -4.84 5.30
CA ALA A 41 8.41 -5.50 4.03
C ALA A 41 6.89 -5.62 3.87
N ILE A 42 6.43 -5.57 2.61
CA ILE A 42 5.01 -5.56 2.26
C ILE A 42 4.65 -6.89 1.60
N ILE A 43 3.52 -7.45 1.99
CA ILE A 43 2.94 -8.67 1.40
C ILE A 43 1.56 -8.30 0.84
N ALA A 44 1.38 -8.44 -0.47
CA ALA A 44 0.12 -8.09 -1.14
C ALA A 44 -0.27 -9.10 -2.23
N SER A 45 -1.52 -9.05 -2.66
CA SER A 45 -1.99 -9.90 -3.77
C SER A 45 -1.30 -9.57 -5.08
N GLY A 46 -0.69 -10.57 -5.72
CA GLY A 46 -0.23 -10.48 -7.10
C GLY A 46 -1.35 -10.67 -8.13
N ALA A 47 -2.57 -11.01 -7.69
CA ALA A 47 -3.72 -11.23 -8.55
C ALA A 47 -4.63 -9.99 -8.66
N ASN A 48 -4.81 -9.25 -7.56
CA ASN A 48 -5.64 -8.04 -7.49
C ASN A 48 -4.79 -6.80 -7.21
N PHE A 49 -4.36 -6.13 -8.29
CA PHE A 49 -3.35 -5.05 -8.26
C PHE A 49 -3.75 -3.75 -7.55
N ALA A 50 -5.03 -3.52 -7.27
CA ALA A 50 -5.49 -2.26 -6.71
C ALA A 50 -4.88 -2.01 -5.32
N ASP A 51 -4.81 -3.05 -4.50
CA ASP A 51 -4.24 -3.01 -3.15
C ASP A 51 -2.71 -2.86 -3.19
N ALA A 52 -2.05 -3.36 -4.24
CA ALA A 52 -0.62 -3.15 -4.45
C ALA A 52 -0.26 -1.73 -4.94
N CYS A 53 -1.23 -0.98 -5.49
CA CYS A 53 -0.98 0.40 -5.93
C CYS A 53 -1.03 1.40 -4.77
N THR A 54 -1.83 1.13 -3.74
CA THR A 54 -1.97 2.01 -2.57
C THR A 54 -0.73 2.04 -1.70
N VAL A 55 0.08 0.98 -1.75
CA VAL A 55 1.29 0.86 -0.94
C VAL A 55 2.50 1.57 -1.54
N ALA A 56 2.40 2.07 -2.78
CA ALA A 56 3.52 2.73 -3.47
C ALA A 56 4.17 3.88 -2.66
N PRO A 57 3.42 4.76 -1.96
CA PRO A 57 4.02 5.77 -1.10
C PRO A 57 4.89 5.16 0.02
N ILE A 58 4.42 4.09 0.66
CA ILE A 58 5.09 3.40 1.77
C ILE A 58 6.30 2.63 1.25
N ALA A 59 6.14 1.87 0.17
CA ALA A 59 7.23 1.15 -0.48
C ALA A 59 8.39 2.09 -0.84
N PHE A 60 8.08 3.29 -1.35
CA PHE A 60 9.08 4.29 -1.70
C PHE A 60 9.76 4.92 -0.46
N SER A 61 8.97 5.47 0.46
CA SER A 61 9.49 6.24 1.61
C SER A 61 10.26 5.35 2.60
N GLU A 62 9.70 4.17 2.91
CA GLU A 62 10.28 3.25 3.90
C GLU A 62 11.30 2.31 3.27
N LYS A 63 11.53 2.42 1.95
CA LYS A 63 12.34 1.47 1.18
C LYS A 63 11.88 0.05 1.47
N ALA A 64 10.58 -0.21 1.37
CA ALA A 64 9.99 -1.49 1.72
C ALA A 64 9.88 -2.38 0.46
N PRO A 65 10.48 -3.57 0.44
CA PRO A 65 10.30 -4.50 -0.67
C PRO A 65 8.88 -5.08 -0.66
N LEU A 66 8.40 -5.45 -1.85
CA LEU A 66 7.09 -6.04 -2.06
C LEU A 66 7.22 -7.52 -2.39
N PHE A 67 6.59 -8.37 -1.60
CA PHE A 67 6.39 -9.79 -1.87
C PHE A 67 4.94 -10.02 -2.28
N LEU A 68 4.74 -10.86 -3.29
CA LEU A 68 3.43 -11.07 -3.89
C LEU A 68 2.92 -12.47 -3.59
N VAL A 69 1.65 -12.57 -3.19
CA VAL A 69 0.94 -13.84 -3.06
C VAL A 69 0.20 -14.23 -4.32
N ASP A 70 0.01 -15.53 -4.53
CA ASP A 70 -0.69 -16.09 -5.67
C ASP A 70 -2.22 -15.87 -5.61
N ALA A 71 -2.95 -16.46 -6.57
CA ALA A 71 -4.40 -16.35 -6.63
C ALA A 71 -5.13 -17.05 -5.47
N ASN A 72 -4.45 -17.92 -4.71
CA ASN A 72 -4.96 -18.54 -3.49
C ASN A 72 -4.57 -17.72 -2.24
N GLY A 73 -3.94 -16.57 -2.42
CA GLY A 73 -3.47 -15.73 -1.32
C GLY A 73 -2.23 -16.27 -0.62
N MET A 74 -1.45 -17.16 -1.26
CA MET A 74 -0.28 -17.80 -0.66
C MET A 74 1.04 -17.26 -1.20
N LEU A 75 2.02 -17.09 -0.31
CA LEU A 75 3.43 -16.90 -0.69
C LEU A 75 4.04 -18.22 -1.15
N ASP A 76 4.86 -18.15 -2.21
CA ASP A 76 5.72 -19.28 -2.58
C ASP A 76 6.85 -19.52 -1.58
N ASN A 77 7.43 -20.72 -1.62
CA ASN A 77 8.42 -21.15 -0.63
C ASN A 77 9.69 -20.29 -0.65
N GLU A 78 10.12 -19.82 -1.83
CA GLU A 78 11.32 -18.99 -1.88
C GLU A 78 11.05 -17.56 -1.38
N SER A 79 9.85 -16.99 -1.58
CA SER A 79 9.47 -15.71 -0.93
C SER A 79 9.46 -15.85 0.59
N LYS A 80 8.88 -16.96 1.10
CA LYS A 80 8.92 -17.27 2.54
C LYS A 80 10.36 -17.38 3.06
N ALA A 81 11.24 -18.05 2.33
CA ALA A 81 12.64 -18.18 2.72
C ALA A 81 13.38 -16.83 2.74
N LEU A 82 13.10 -15.95 1.77
CA LEU A 82 13.68 -14.60 1.72
C LEU A 82 13.21 -13.74 2.91
N ILE A 83 11.91 -13.74 3.20
CA ILE A 83 11.37 -13.02 4.36
C ILE A 83 11.90 -13.59 5.68
N ALA A 84 12.04 -14.92 5.79
CA ALA A 84 12.53 -15.58 7.00
C ALA A 84 14.01 -15.35 7.26
N SER A 85 14.81 -15.24 6.20
CA SER A 85 16.25 -14.93 6.30
C SER A 85 16.53 -13.44 6.44
N ALA A 86 15.58 -12.59 6.06
CA ALA A 86 15.63 -11.15 6.27
C ALA A 86 15.25 -10.78 7.72
N ASP A 87 15.93 -9.78 8.26
CA ASP A 87 15.66 -9.24 9.60
C ASP A 87 14.70 -8.05 9.53
N PHE A 88 13.58 -8.22 8.83
CA PHE A 88 12.53 -7.20 8.85
C PHE A 88 11.94 -7.13 10.27
N GLU A 89 11.88 -5.91 10.81
CA GLU A 89 11.20 -5.60 12.07
C GLU A 89 9.69 -5.59 11.87
N ASN A 90 9.22 -5.19 10.68
CA ASN A 90 7.79 -5.08 10.40
C ASN A 90 7.41 -5.80 9.10
N LEU A 91 6.28 -6.49 9.13
CA LEU A 91 5.59 -6.99 7.95
C LEU A 91 4.23 -6.32 7.83
N LEU A 92 3.86 -5.93 6.61
CA LEU A 92 2.58 -5.31 6.33
C LEU A 92 1.85 -6.15 5.28
N ILE A 93 0.84 -6.88 5.74
CA ILE A 93 -0.08 -7.64 4.90
C ILE A 93 -1.20 -6.71 4.45
N ILE A 94 -1.43 -6.64 3.14
CA ILE A 94 -2.38 -5.72 2.54
C ILE A 94 -3.52 -6.51 1.92
N GLY A 95 -4.73 -6.22 2.39
CA GLY A 95 -5.96 -6.89 2.01
C GLY A 95 -6.37 -7.96 3.03
N GLY A 96 -7.67 -8.25 3.01
CA GLY A 96 -8.24 -9.28 3.88
C GLY A 96 -7.89 -10.71 3.44
N THR A 97 -8.41 -11.68 4.20
CA THR A 97 -8.08 -13.11 4.04
C THR A 97 -8.43 -13.70 2.67
N SER A 98 -9.33 -13.08 1.93
CA SER A 98 -9.67 -13.46 0.54
C SER A 98 -8.62 -13.02 -0.49
N ALA A 99 -7.78 -12.03 -0.16
CA ALA A 99 -6.72 -11.51 -1.02
C ALA A 99 -5.34 -12.03 -0.60
N VAL A 100 -5.08 -12.09 0.70
CA VAL A 100 -3.89 -12.69 1.31
C VAL A 100 -4.34 -13.64 2.41
N SER A 101 -4.13 -14.94 2.22
CA SER A 101 -4.67 -16.00 3.08
C SER A 101 -4.30 -15.78 4.56
N GLN A 102 -5.17 -16.26 5.45
CA GLN A 102 -4.87 -16.31 6.88
C GLN A 102 -3.59 -17.14 7.15
N ASP A 103 -3.36 -18.20 6.37
CA ASP A 103 -2.17 -19.05 6.48
C ASP A 103 -0.85 -18.27 6.29
N VAL A 104 -0.87 -17.15 5.56
CA VAL A 104 0.32 -16.28 5.42
C VAL A 104 0.58 -15.52 6.71
N GLU A 105 -0.45 -14.99 7.36
CA GLU A 105 -0.33 -14.31 8.65
C GLU A 105 0.09 -15.29 9.74
N ASP A 106 -0.57 -16.44 9.84
CA ASP A 106 -0.23 -17.49 10.81
C ASP A 106 1.23 -17.94 10.65
N TRP A 107 1.67 -18.11 9.40
CA TRP A 107 3.08 -18.41 9.11
C TRP A 107 4.05 -17.32 9.58
N THR A 108 3.71 -16.04 9.46
CA THR A 108 4.56 -14.95 10.00
C THR A 108 4.60 -14.98 11.53
N VAL A 109 3.51 -15.35 12.18
CA VAL A 109 3.48 -15.51 13.65
C VAL A 109 4.36 -16.68 14.08
N ASP A 110 4.30 -17.82 13.38
CA ASP A 110 5.18 -18.97 13.61
C ASP A 110 6.67 -18.64 13.40
N LEU A 111 6.98 -17.69 12.52
CA LEU A 111 8.32 -17.15 12.30
C LEU A 111 8.80 -16.23 13.44
N GLY A 112 7.93 -15.87 14.38
CA GLY A 112 8.25 -15.09 15.57
C GLY A 112 7.80 -13.62 15.51
N TYR A 113 7.02 -13.22 14.51
CA TYR A 113 6.36 -11.91 14.52
C TYR A 113 5.20 -11.91 15.51
N ARG A 114 4.99 -10.79 16.19
CA ARG A 114 3.74 -10.58 16.93
C ARG A 114 2.72 -9.97 16.01
N LEU A 115 1.48 -10.47 16.08
CA LEU A 115 0.38 -9.83 15.38
C LEU A 115 0.10 -8.48 16.04
N GLY A 116 0.23 -7.42 15.25
CA GLY A 116 -0.17 -6.07 15.59
C GLY A 116 -1.69 -5.92 15.56
N GLU A 117 -2.16 -4.69 15.74
CA GLU A 117 -3.56 -4.36 15.53
C GLU A 117 -3.96 -4.67 14.08
N ILE A 118 -5.08 -5.37 13.90
CA ILE A 118 -5.71 -5.50 12.58
C ILE A 118 -6.44 -4.19 12.32
N ILE A 119 -6.08 -3.51 11.24
CA ILE A 119 -6.62 -2.19 10.91
C ILE A 119 -7.62 -2.39 9.79
N GLY A 120 -8.85 -2.67 10.22
CA GLY A 120 -10.02 -2.76 9.37
C GLY A 120 -10.74 -1.42 9.33
N THR A 121 -10.99 -0.89 8.12
CA THR A 121 -11.99 0.17 7.95
C THR A 121 -13.12 -0.34 7.06
N ASP A 122 -14.35 0.01 7.41
CA ASP A 122 -15.53 -0.26 6.61
C ASP A 122 -16.43 0.98 6.57
N GLU A 123 -17.52 0.88 5.82
CA GLU A 123 -18.54 1.92 5.70
C GLU A 123 -19.24 2.28 7.02
N ASN A 124 -19.06 1.48 8.09
CA ASN A 124 -19.74 1.60 9.38
C ASN A 124 -18.82 2.01 10.54
N GLN A 125 -17.58 2.44 10.27
CA GLN A 125 -16.56 2.75 11.26
C GLN A 125 -16.09 1.53 12.10
N GLY A 126 -15.35 0.63 11.44
CA GLY A 126 -14.11 0.01 11.93
C GLY A 126 -14.18 -0.74 13.26
N GLU A 127 -14.20 -2.07 13.20
CA GLU A 127 -13.77 -2.89 14.33
C GLU A 127 -12.24 -2.79 14.46
N SER A 128 -11.77 -1.95 15.38
CA SER A 128 -10.37 -1.92 15.81
C SER A 128 -10.10 -3.08 16.76
N TYR A 129 -9.34 -4.08 16.32
CA TYR A 129 -8.92 -5.20 17.16
C TYR A 129 -7.60 -4.87 17.86
N GLU A 130 -7.67 -4.13 18.97
CA GLU A 130 -6.47 -3.87 19.77
C GLU A 130 -5.88 -5.18 20.33
N ARG A 131 -4.63 -5.47 19.96
CA ARG A 131 -3.76 -6.38 20.70
C ARG A 131 -2.51 -5.63 21.09
N GLN A 132 -2.22 -5.54 22.39
CA GLN A 132 -1.05 -4.82 22.89
C GLN A 132 0.26 -5.42 22.34
N VAL A 133 1.03 -4.60 21.62
CA VAL A 133 2.28 -4.99 20.95
C VAL A 133 3.54 -4.45 21.65
N GLU A 134 3.38 -3.79 22.80
CA GLU A 134 4.47 -3.07 23.48
C GLU A 134 5.67 -4.01 23.77
N GLY A 135 6.86 -3.60 23.31
CA GLY A 135 8.11 -4.34 23.48
C GLY A 135 8.34 -5.49 22.50
N ALA A 136 7.54 -5.63 21.44
CA ALA A 136 7.80 -6.59 20.37
C ALA A 136 8.95 -6.12 19.46
N ALA A 137 9.97 -6.96 19.26
CA ALA A 137 11.06 -6.67 18.31
C ALA A 137 10.63 -6.86 16.84
N ARG A 138 9.57 -7.65 16.60
CA ARG A 138 9.04 -7.94 15.26
C ARG A 138 7.52 -7.93 15.27
N VAL A 139 6.89 -7.19 14.35
CA VAL A 139 5.43 -7.04 14.28
C VAL A 139 4.92 -7.30 12.86
N VAL A 140 3.81 -8.03 12.74
CA VAL A 140 3.06 -8.16 11.49
C VAL A 140 1.74 -7.42 11.63
N PHE A 141 1.42 -6.54 10.70
CA PHE A 141 0.15 -5.83 10.62
C PHE A 141 -0.64 -6.32 9.42
N ARG A 142 -1.95 -6.52 9.59
CA ARG A 142 -2.88 -6.68 8.47
C ARG A 142 -3.69 -5.41 8.31
N ILE A 143 -3.64 -4.85 7.11
CA ILE A 143 -4.43 -3.69 6.71
C ILE A 143 -5.50 -4.17 5.74
N GLU A 144 -6.76 -4.00 6.10
CA GLU A 144 -7.88 -4.45 5.28
C GLU A 144 -9.04 -3.47 5.28
N GLY A 145 -9.89 -3.59 4.27
CA GLY A 145 -11.17 -2.91 4.22
C GLY A 145 -12.16 -3.72 3.42
N SER A 146 -13.44 -3.34 3.48
CA SER A 146 -14.52 -4.01 2.76
C SER A 146 -14.28 -4.05 1.23
N ASN A 147 -13.47 -3.12 0.73
CA ASN A 147 -12.95 -3.11 -0.63
C ASN A 147 -11.64 -2.29 -0.71
N ARG A 148 -11.07 -2.20 -1.93
CA ARG A 148 -9.82 -1.48 -2.22
C ARG A 148 -9.77 -0.04 -1.72
N TYR A 149 -10.91 0.63 -1.67
CA TYR A 149 -10.99 2.03 -1.34
C TYR A 149 -10.89 2.20 0.18
N TRP A 150 -11.61 1.38 0.94
CA TRP A 150 -11.45 1.29 2.39
C TRP A 150 -10.08 0.73 2.80
N THR A 151 -9.52 -0.25 2.09
CA THR A 151 -8.13 -0.68 2.34
C THR A 151 -7.14 0.48 2.16
N SER A 152 -7.37 1.38 1.20
CA SER A 152 -6.53 2.58 1.03
C SER A 152 -6.66 3.57 2.19
N ALA A 153 -7.86 3.71 2.76
CA ALA A 153 -8.10 4.56 3.93
C ALA A 153 -7.43 3.98 5.19
N ALA A 154 -7.60 2.68 5.43
CA ALA A 154 -6.97 1.95 6.51
C ALA A 154 -5.44 2.08 6.47
N LEU A 155 -4.85 1.90 5.27
CA LEU A 155 -3.42 2.04 5.05
C LEU A 155 -2.92 3.47 5.32
N ALA A 156 -3.68 4.47 4.85
CA ALA A 156 -3.36 5.86 5.08
C ALA A 156 -3.34 6.20 6.57
N ASN A 157 -4.37 5.81 7.32
CA ASN A 157 -4.44 6.03 8.76
C ASN A 157 -3.30 5.34 9.49
N TRP A 158 -3.06 4.06 9.23
CA TRP A 158 -1.93 3.34 9.82
C TRP A 158 -0.60 4.03 9.55
N ALA A 159 -0.35 4.48 8.31
CA ALA A 159 0.89 5.15 7.95
C ALA A 159 1.06 6.49 8.68
N ILE A 160 -0.03 7.23 8.90
CA ILE A 160 -0.02 8.48 9.66
C ILE A 160 0.37 8.20 11.11
N ASP A 161 -0.27 7.19 11.71
CA ASP A 161 -0.12 6.90 13.13
C ASP A 161 1.21 6.20 13.46
N ASN A 162 1.77 5.43 12.52
CA ASN A 162 2.91 4.55 12.78
C ASN A 162 4.20 4.94 12.03
N LEU A 163 4.11 5.63 10.89
CA LEU A 163 5.26 5.92 10.02
C LEU A 163 5.56 7.42 9.85
N GLY A 164 4.82 8.27 10.57
CA GLY A 164 4.96 9.72 10.51
C GLY A 164 4.50 10.33 9.19
N TYR A 165 3.53 9.68 8.51
CA TYR A 165 2.89 10.28 7.34
C TYR A 165 1.96 11.41 7.76
N THR A 166 1.70 12.34 6.83
CA THR A 166 0.81 13.48 7.05
C THR A 166 -0.45 13.38 6.20
N ARG A 167 -1.54 13.91 6.76
CA ARG A 167 -2.77 14.21 5.99
C ARG A 167 -2.57 15.38 5.04
N GLU A 168 -1.57 16.21 5.28
CA GLU A 168 -1.29 17.38 4.45
C GLU A 168 -0.89 16.97 3.04
N GLY A 169 -1.59 17.52 2.03
CA GLY A 169 -1.37 17.14 0.63
C GLY A 169 -1.87 15.74 0.29
N THR A 170 -2.85 15.20 1.02
CA THR A 170 -3.51 13.93 0.68
C THR A 170 -3.87 13.90 -0.79
N ALA A 171 -3.40 12.87 -1.49
CA ALA A 171 -3.73 12.64 -2.88
C ALA A 171 -4.94 11.71 -2.99
N VAL A 172 -5.82 11.99 -3.94
CA VAL A 172 -6.95 11.15 -4.31
C VAL A 172 -6.80 10.76 -5.77
N ALA A 173 -6.87 9.45 -6.05
CA ALA A 173 -6.84 8.88 -7.39
C ALA A 173 -7.99 7.87 -7.56
N THR A 174 -8.37 7.53 -8.79
CA THR A 174 -9.36 6.46 -8.98
C THR A 174 -8.78 5.08 -8.67
N GLY A 175 -9.54 4.24 -7.96
CA GLY A 175 -9.18 2.84 -7.72
C GLY A 175 -9.66 1.86 -8.81
N SER A 176 -10.40 2.35 -9.81
CA SER A 176 -10.91 1.52 -10.91
C SER A 176 -9.90 1.36 -12.06
N ASN A 177 -9.02 2.34 -12.25
CA ASN A 177 -7.91 2.30 -13.19
C ASN A 177 -6.74 3.08 -12.59
N PHE A 178 -5.64 2.41 -12.27
CA PHE A 178 -4.65 2.92 -11.33
C PHE A 178 -3.34 3.52 -11.92
N PRO A 179 -3.20 3.92 -13.21
CA PRO A 179 -1.96 4.55 -13.65
C PRO A 179 -1.72 5.90 -12.95
N ASP A 180 -2.78 6.65 -12.65
CA ASP A 180 -2.68 7.92 -11.91
C ASP A 180 -2.26 7.68 -10.45
N ALA A 181 -2.81 6.65 -9.80
CA ALA A 181 -2.43 6.23 -8.46
C ALA A 181 -0.97 5.74 -8.41
N LEU A 182 -0.55 4.94 -9.40
CA LEU A 182 0.82 4.43 -9.52
C LEU A 182 1.84 5.59 -9.64
N CYS A 183 1.59 6.53 -10.55
CA CYS A 183 2.45 7.71 -10.73
C CYS A 183 2.41 8.63 -9.50
N GLY A 184 1.23 8.83 -8.92
CA GLY A 184 1.04 9.64 -7.72
C GLY A 184 1.70 9.07 -6.49
N GLY A 185 1.79 7.74 -6.38
CA GLY A 185 2.39 7.05 -5.25
C GLY A 185 3.84 7.47 -5.02
N TYR A 186 4.62 7.63 -6.10
CA TYR A 186 5.98 8.16 -6.03
C TYR A 186 6.04 9.58 -5.43
N MET A 187 5.14 10.47 -5.87
CA MET A 187 5.06 11.83 -5.34
C MET A 187 4.69 11.82 -3.85
N GLN A 188 3.73 10.99 -3.46
CA GLN A 188 3.25 10.89 -2.08
C GLN A 188 4.30 10.28 -1.16
N GLY A 189 5.05 9.27 -1.61
CA GLY A 189 6.20 8.74 -0.87
C GLY A 189 7.26 9.80 -0.60
N LYS A 190 7.60 10.63 -1.60
CA LYS A 190 8.53 11.76 -1.41
C LYS A 190 8.03 12.80 -0.39
N ARG A 191 6.71 13.00 -0.32
CA ARG A 191 6.08 13.96 0.59
C ARG A 191 5.83 13.41 2.00
N LYS A 192 6.02 12.10 2.23
CA LYS A 192 5.50 11.42 3.44
C LYS A 192 4.01 11.75 3.64
N SER A 193 3.24 11.76 2.56
CA SER A 193 1.80 12.05 2.57
C SER A 193 1.02 10.88 1.98
N VAL A 194 -0.28 10.78 2.30
CA VAL A 194 -1.08 9.59 1.99
C VAL A 194 -1.74 9.66 0.61
N LEU A 195 -2.00 8.48 0.02
CA LEU A 195 -2.74 8.32 -1.23
C LEU A 195 -4.01 7.53 -0.95
N LEU A 196 -5.16 8.12 -1.26
CA LEU A 196 -6.47 7.50 -1.15
C LEU A 196 -6.99 7.12 -2.52
N LEU A 197 -7.60 5.94 -2.61
CA LEU A 197 -8.37 5.55 -3.77
C LEU A 197 -9.81 5.97 -3.57
N SER A 198 -10.40 6.52 -4.62
CA SER A 198 -11.81 6.86 -4.69
C SER A 198 -12.45 6.09 -5.83
N ASP A 199 -13.71 5.73 -5.65
CA ASP A 199 -14.57 5.35 -6.76
C ASP A 199 -15.02 6.62 -7.52
N THR A 200 -15.78 6.44 -8.60
CA THR A 200 -16.41 7.56 -9.32
C THR A 200 -17.78 7.94 -8.73
N GLY A 201 -18.32 7.14 -7.81
CA GLY A 201 -19.55 7.38 -7.09
C GLY A 201 -19.38 8.39 -5.95
N ARG A 202 -20.50 8.88 -5.43
CA ARG A 202 -20.52 9.99 -4.46
C ARG A 202 -20.28 9.50 -3.03
N GLU A 203 -20.87 8.37 -2.64
CA GLU A 203 -20.96 7.96 -1.22
C GLU A 203 -19.64 7.40 -0.70
N GLU A 204 -18.97 6.57 -1.49
CA GLU A 204 -17.72 5.92 -1.08
C GLU A 204 -16.54 6.90 -1.10
N ALA A 205 -16.40 7.69 -2.17
CA ALA A 205 -15.48 8.84 -2.24
C ALA A 205 -15.53 9.75 -1.00
N CYS A 206 -16.74 10.01 -0.50
CA CYS A 206 -16.97 10.80 0.71
C CYS A 206 -16.48 10.08 1.98
N GLY A 207 -16.82 8.79 2.14
CA GLY A 207 -16.50 8.01 3.33
C GLY A 207 -15.00 7.85 3.57
N ILE A 208 -14.20 7.73 2.51
CA ILE A 208 -12.75 7.49 2.58
C ILE A 208 -11.96 8.74 2.96
N VAL A 209 -12.35 9.89 2.39
CA VAL A 209 -11.72 11.15 2.77
C VAL A 209 -12.21 11.57 4.17
N ALA A 210 -13.47 11.28 4.53
CA ALA A 210 -13.96 11.49 5.89
C ALA A 210 -13.22 10.64 6.92
N SER A 211 -13.03 9.34 6.67
CA SER A 211 -12.40 8.40 7.61
C SER A 211 -10.92 8.70 7.87
N THR A 212 -10.28 9.43 6.96
CA THR A 212 -8.92 9.94 7.17
C THR A 212 -8.89 11.35 7.73
N ALA A 213 -9.98 12.12 7.63
CA ALA A 213 -10.08 13.47 8.19
C ALA A 213 -10.59 13.51 9.64
N VAL A 214 -11.28 12.47 10.13
CA VAL A 214 -11.79 12.41 11.51
C VAL A 214 -10.70 11.88 12.44
N THR A 215 -10.46 12.60 13.55
CA THR A 215 -9.59 12.17 14.66
C THR A 215 -10.36 12.27 15.98
N ASP A 216 -9.84 11.64 17.04
CA ASP A 216 -10.40 11.73 18.41
C ASP A 216 -10.57 13.17 18.92
N THR A 217 -9.82 14.11 18.34
CA THR A 217 -9.83 15.53 18.70
C THR A 217 -10.69 16.41 17.77
N GLY A 218 -11.37 15.81 16.79
CA GLY A 218 -12.21 16.49 15.79
C GLY A 218 -11.77 16.22 14.35
N THR A 219 -12.40 16.90 13.38
CA THR A 219 -12.03 16.78 11.96
C THR A 219 -10.73 17.55 11.68
N MET A 220 -9.61 16.85 11.50
CA MET A 220 -8.40 17.41 10.91
C MET A 220 -8.53 17.40 9.39
N LYS A 221 -9.04 18.52 8.85
CA LYS A 221 -9.06 18.76 7.42
C LYS A 221 -7.63 19.02 6.95
N PRO A 222 -7.15 18.39 5.87
CA PRO A 222 -5.87 18.76 5.28
C PRO A 222 -5.95 20.21 4.75
N GLU A 223 -4.88 20.99 4.86
CA GLU A 223 -4.83 22.33 4.28
C GLU A 223 -4.82 22.26 2.74
N THR A 224 -4.20 21.21 2.18
CA THR A 224 -4.21 20.94 0.76
C THR A 224 -4.63 19.52 0.41
N LEU A 225 -5.39 19.40 -0.69
CA LEU A 225 -5.80 18.13 -1.30
C LEU A 225 -5.33 18.10 -2.75
N ILE A 226 -4.89 16.94 -3.23
CA ILE A 226 -4.41 16.74 -4.60
C ILE A 226 -5.32 15.73 -5.30
N TYR A 227 -5.87 16.10 -6.45
CA TYR A 227 -6.57 15.14 -7.32
C TYR A 227 -5.64 14.67 -8.43
N LEU A 228 -5.54 13.35 -8.60
CA LEU A 228 -4.72 12.71 -9.62
C LEU A 228 -5.62 12.07 -10.69
N GLY A 229 -5.37 12.42 -11.95
CA GLY A 229 -6.14 11.95 -13.09
C GLY A 229 -7.10 12.99 -13.63
N GLY A 230 -7.55 12.77 -14.87
CA GLY A 230 -8.47 13.65 -15.58
C GLY A 230 -9.92 13.46 -15.17
N GLU A 231 -10.82 14.23 -15.80
CA GLU A 231 -12.27 14.22 -15.52
C GLU A 231 -12.91 12.84 -15.69
N ALA A 232 -12.38 11.97 -16.56
CA ALA A 232 -12.87 10.60 -16.73
C ALA A 232 -12.46 9.66 -15.58
N ALA A 233 -11.36 9.95 -14.89
CA ALA A 233 -10.87 9.16 -13.76
C ALA A 233 -11.48 9.65 -12.44
N LEU A 234 -11.50 10.96 -12.22
CA LEU A 234 -12.12 11.62 -11.06
C LEU A 234 -13.04 12.76 -11.53
N PRO A 235 -14.32 12.42 -11.85
CA PRO A 235 -15.29 13.40 -12.30
C PRO A 235 -15.50 14.52 -11.29
N ARG A 236 -15.91 15.70 -11.77
CA ARG A 236 -16.26 16.85 -10.95
C ARG A 236 -17.29 16.51 -9.88
N SER A 237 -18.22 15.58 -10.15
CA SER A 237 -19.19 15.11 -9.17
C SER A 237 -18.53 14.46 -7.95
N ALA A 238 -17.54 13.60 -8.16
CA ALA A 238 -16.78 12.95 -7.08
C ALA A 238 -15.92 13.97 -6.32
N ARG A 239 -15.22 14.85 -7.04
CA ARG A 239 -14.41 15.92 -6.43
C ARG A 239 -15.26 16.92 -5.62
N ALA A 240 -16.46 17.25 -6.11
CA ALA A 240 -17.41 18.08 -5.39
C ALA A 240 -17.92 17.38 -4.12
N ALA A 241 -18.20 16.08 -4.20
CA ALA A 241 -18.62 15.29 -3.04
C ALA A 241 -17.56 15.29 -1.91
N ILE A 242 -16.31 15.03 -2.27
CA ILE A 242 -15.17 15.12 -1.35
C ILE A 242 -15.04 16.52 -0.75
N THR A 243 -15.23 17.55 -1.57
CA THR A 243 -15.19 18.95 -1.11
C THR A 243 -16.31 19.24 -0.12
N ASP A 244 -17.53 18.77 -0.37
CA ASP A 244 -18.69 18.96 0.52
C ASP A 244 -18.39 18.35 1.91
N VAL A 245 -17.86 17.12 1.96
CA VAL A 245 -17.43 16.45 3.21
C VAL A 245 -16.37 17.26 3.96
N LEU A 246 -15.37 17.76 3.24
CA LEU A 246 -14.32 18.58 3.83
C LEU A 246 -14.80 19.97 4.22
N MET A 247 -15.96 20.45 3.77
CA MET A 247 -16.50 21.74 4.20
C MET A 247 -17.37 21.62 5.46
N GLY A 248 -18.02 20.47 5.67
CA GLY A 248 -18.91 20.22 6.81
C GLY A 248 -20.35 20.50 6.43
#